data_AF-A0A1Q3CBZ7-F1
#
_entry.id   AF-A0A1Q3CBZ7-F1
#
_cell.length_a   1.000
_cell.length_b   1.000
_cell.length_c   1.000
_cell.angle_alpha   90.00
_cell.angle_beta   90.00
_cell.angle_gamma   90.00
#
_symmetry.space_group_name_H-M   'P 1'
#
loop_
_entity.id
_entity.type
_entity.pdbx_description
1 polymer ?
#
loop_
_entity_poly.entity_id
_entity_poly.type
_entity_poly.pdbx_seq_one_letter_code
_entity_poly.pdbx_strand_id
1 'polypeptide(L)'
;QVFAKRVDAYSVVLMAAQASRTENQDAIDTAIVGMLADPKEAARADIQELHFLHFTPTGKCTTLTYIDGDGKMRRVSKGAPEQVNCPHNLFSMLFIERRVHAVIDKFVERGLRSLAVAYQEVPEGMKDSPGDQLAIGKETGHRLGMGTNMYPSSALLGQIKDESIVALPIDELIEKGDGFAGVFP
;
A
#
# COMPACT_ATOMS: atom_id res chain seq x y z
N GLN A 1 -18.24 -0.87 0.90
CA GLN A 1 -16.88 -1.27 1.32
C GLN A 1 -16.23 -2.04 0.18
N VAL A 2 -14.99 -1.71 -0.16
CA VAL A 2 -14.17 -2.45 -1.14
C VAL A 2 -12.99 -2.99 -0.36
N PHE A 3 -13.04 -4.26 0.03
CA PHE A 3 -11.92 -4.93 0.68
C PHE A 3 -11.16 -5.78 -0.34
N ALA A 4 -9.85 -5.87 -0.20
CA ALA A 4 -9.11 -6.97 -0.82
C ALA A 4 -9.69 -8.30 -0.29
N LYS A 5 -9.79 -9.33 -1.15
CA LYS A 5 -10.19 -10.68 -0.69
C LYS A 5 -9.24 -11.06 0.45
N ARG A 6 -9.77 -11.24 1.68
CA ARG A 6 -9.08 -11.60 2.95
C ARG A 6 -8.79 -10.45 3.95
N VAL A 7 -9.20 -9.21 3.70
CA VAL A 7 -9.12 -8.15 4.73
C VAL A 7 -10.52 -7.89 5.30
N ASP A 8 -10.68 -8.05 6.62
CA ASP A 8 -11.94 -7.75 7.31
C ASP A 8 -11.98 -6.30 7.84
N ALA A 9 -13.15 -5.87 8.32
CA ALA A 9 -13.32 -4.51 8.82
C ALA A 9 -12.40 -4.20 10.01
N TYR A 10 -12.16 -5.19 10.88
CA TYR A 10 -11.29 -5.04 12.03
C TYR A 10 -9.84 -4.79 11.61
N SER A 11 -9.33 -5.55 10.64
CA SER A 11 -8.00 -5.41 10.06
C SER A 11 -7.78 -4.02 9.46
N VAL A 12 -8.79 -3.46 8.78
CA VAL A 12 -8.69 -2.09 8.25
C VAL A 12 -8.60 -1.04 9.36
N VAL A 13 -9.38 -1.19 10.44
CA VAL A 13 -9.30 -0.29 11.59
C VAL A 13 -7.94 -0.42 12.27
N LEU A 14 -7.41 -1.64 12.41
CA LEU A 14 -6.09 -1.89 12.96
C LEU A 14 -4.98 -1.21 12.12
N MET A 15 -5.02 -1.36 10.80
CA MET A 15 -4.08 -0.71 9.88
C MET A 15 -4.17 0.82 9.96
N ALA A 16 -5.38 1.36 10.09
CA ALA A 16 -5.58 2.80 10.29
C ALA A 16 -5.02 3.26 11.65
N ALA A 17 -5.22 2.48 12.71
CA ALA A 17 -4.68 2.77 14.03
C ALA A 17 -3.14 2.71 14.03
N GLN A 18 -2.55 1.74 13.34
CA GLN A 18 -1.10 1.65 13.12
C GLN A 18 -0.55 2.91 12.44
N ALA A 19 -1.23 3.40 11.39
CA ALA A 19 -0.86 4.64 10.71
C ALA A 19 -1.26 5.91 11.50
N SER A 20 -1.84 5.80 12.70
CA SER A 20 -2.16 6.94 13.58
C SER A 20 -1.01 7.28 14.51
N ARG A 21 -0.95 8.52 14.98
CA ARG A 21 0.00 8.91 16.02
C ARG A 21 -0.42 8.27 17.35
N THR A 22 0.55 7.87 18.16
CA THR A 22 0.33 7.42 19.54
C THR A 22 0.39 8.58 20.54
N GLU A 23 1.02 9.68 20.15
CA GLU A 23 1.24 10.88 20.96
C GLU A 23 0.75 12.14 20.24
N ASN A 24 0.18 13.10 20.99
CA ASN A 24 -0.40 14.34 20.46
C ASN A 24 -1.37 14.07 19.29
N GLN A 25 -2.32 13.16 19.55
CA GLN A 25 -3.30 12.71 18.58
C GLN A 25 -4.20 13.86 18.13
N ASP A 26 -4.43 13.93 16.83
CA ASP A 26 -5.53 14.74 16.32
C ASP A 26 -6.88 14.05 16.60
N ALA A 27 -7.98 14.76 16.34
CA ALA A 27 -9.32 14.22 16.58
C ALA A 27 -9.63 12.97 15.73
N ILE A 28 -8.96 12.78 14.60
CA ILE A 28 -9.15 11.63 13.71
C ILE A 28 -8.41 10.42 14.26
N ASP A 29 -7.16 10.59 14.66
CA ASP A 29 -6.31 9.59 15.30
C ASP A 29 -6.97 9.07 16.58
N THR A 30 -7.48 9.98 17.42
CA THR A 30 -8.19 9.62 18.66
C THR A 30 -9.41 8.76 18.37
N ALA A 31 -10.19 9.11 17.35
CA ALA A 31 -11.40 8.37 16.98
C ALA A 31 -11.05 6.96 16.46
N ILE A 32 -10.04 6.83 15.60
CA ILE A 32 -9.62 5.53 15.04
C ILE A 32 -9.06 4.62 16.12
N VAL A 33 -8.17 5.14 16.98
CA VAL A 33 -7.56 4.39 18.08
C VAL A 33 -8.63 3.97 19.10
N GLY A 34 -9.62 4.83 19.36
CA GLY A 34 -10.77 4.50 20.21
C GLY A 34 -11.75 3.47 19.62
N MET A 35 -11.66 3.13 18.34
CA MET A 35 -12.43 2.02 17.76
C MET A 35 -11.83 0.65 18.09
N LEU A 36 -10.59 0.60 18.57
CA LEU A 36 -9.98 -0.63 19.05
C LEU A 36 -10.42 -0.92 20.48
N ALA A 37 -10.66 -2.20 20.79
CA ALA A 37 -11.00 -2.63 22.15
C ALA A 37 -9.85 -2.38 23.14
N ASP A 38 -8.60 -2.45 22.67
CA ASP A 38 -7.39 -2.14 23.44
C ASP A 38 -6.52 -1.11 22.68
N PRO A 39 -6.59 0.20 23.01
CA PRO A 39 -6.16 1.27 22.10
C PRO A 39 -4.65 1.45 21.90
N LYS A 40 -3.82 1.08 22.88
CA LYS A 40 -2.37 1.39 22.84
C LYS A 40 -1.50 0.16 22.58
N GLU A 41 -1.85 -0.97 23.18
CA GLU A 41 -1.11 -2.22 23.00
C GLU A 41 -1.51 -2.90 21.68
N ALA A 42 -2.80 -3.00 21.32
CA ALA A 42 -3.20 -3.84 20.18
C ALA A 42 -2.69 -3.35 18.81
N ALA A 43 -2.51 -2.04 18.62
CA ALA A 43 -2.01 -1.53 17.34
C ALA A 43 -0.50 -1.78 17.14
N ARG A 44 0.28 -1.80 18.23
CA ARG A 44 1.75 -1.76 18.21
C ARG A 44 2.45 -2.94 18.91
N ALA A 45 1.71 -3.83 19.59
CA ALA A 45 2.28 -4.92 20.41
C ALA A 45 3.19 -5.87 19.61
N ASP A 46 2.82 -6.18 18.36
CA ASP A 46 3.51 -7.18 17.54
C ASP A 46 4.32 -6.57 16.38
N ILE A 47 4.59 -5.26 16.41
CA ILE A 47 5.29 -4.57 15.32
C ILE A 47 6.43 -3.69 15.80
N GLN A 48 7.58 -3.81 15.14
CA GLN A 48 8.71 -2.91 15.33
C GLN A 48 8.56 -1.71 14.39
N GLU A 49 8.28 -0.53 14.94
CA GLU A 49 8.26 0.70 14.16
C GLU A 49 9.65 1.03 13.63
N LEU A 50 9.75 1.26 12.32
CA LEU A 50 10.98 1.72 11.67
C LEU A 50 10.92 3.19 11.30
N HIS A 51 9.79 3.62 10.72
CA HIS A 51 9.66 4.98 10.24
C HIS A 51 8.20 5.42 10.15
N PHE A 52 7.92 6.60 10.71
CA PHE A 52 6.61 7.24 10.63
C PHE A 52 6.68 8.55 9.85
N LEU A 53 5.97 8.60 8.73
CA LEU A 53 5.75 9.81 7.95
C LEU A 53 4.50 10.51 8.46
N HIS A 54 4.71 11.71 8.98
CA HIS A 54 3.67 12.57 9.51
C HIS A 54 2.82 13.17 8.38
N PHE A 55 1.61 13.59 8.74
CA PHE A 55 0.73 14.30 7.82
C PHE A 55 1.40 15.57 7.29
N THR A 56 1.38 15.74 5.98
CA THR A 56 1.74 17.00 5.33
C THR A 56 0.60 17.46 4.43
N PRO A 57 0.36 18.78 4.27
CA PRO A 57 -0.68 19.29 3.37
C PRO A 57 -0.52 18.85 1.91
N THR A 58 0.71 18.53 1.50
CA THR A 58 1.05 18.06 0.15
C THR A 58 0.80 16.56 -0.03
N GLY A 59 1.17 15.73 0.96
CA GLY A 59 0.97 14.28 0.89
C GLY A 59 -0.42 13.81 1.31
N LYS A 60 -1.10 14.59 2.17
CA LYS A 60 -2.46 14.37 2.69
C LYS A 60 -2.68 12.99 3.32
N CYS A 61 -1.60 12.40 3.82
CA CYS A 61 -1.62 11.08 4.42
C CYS A 61 -0.56 10.94 5.52
N THR A 62 -0.77 9.94 6.36
CA THR A 62 0.21 9.44 7.33
C THR A 62 0.61 8.04 6.92
N THR A 63 1.86 7.66 7.15
CA THR A 63 2.38 6.35 6.74
C THR A 63 3.30 5.81 7.81
N LEU A 64 3.09 4.55 8.18
CA LEU A 64 3.97 3.80 9.05
C LEU A 64 4.66 2.70 8.24
N THR A 65 5.98 2.61 8.36
CA THR A 65 6.77 1.45 7.96
C THR A 65 7.23 0.70 9.20
N TYR A 66 7.00 -0.61 9.24
CA TYR A 66 7.28 -1.45 10.39
C TYR A 66 7.75 -2.85 9.97
N ILE A 67 8.38 -3.57 10.90
CA ILE A 67 8.64 -5.02 10.79
C ILE A 67 7.59 -5.73 11.63
N ASP A 68 6.93 -6.74 11.06
CA ASP A 68 5.99 -7.59 11.80
C ASP A 68 6.69 -8.69 12.62
N GLY A 69 5.91 -9.47 13.38
CA GLY A 69 6.42 -10.63 14.11
C GLY A 69 7.02 -11.74 13.22
N ASP A 70 6.74 -11.75 11.91
CA ASP A 70 7.31 -12.69 10.94
C ASP A 70 8.66 -12.19 10.38
N GLY A 71 9.13 -11.00 10.80
CA GLY A 71 10.35 -10.37 10.30
C GLY A 71 10.21 -9.69 8.94
N LYS A 72 8.99 -9.56 8.41
CA LYS A 72 8.72 -8.90 7.14
C LYS A 72 8.46 -7.41 7.32
N MET A 73 9.08 -6.61 6.45
CA MET A 73 8.81 -5.18 6.41
C MET A 73 7.50 -4.89 5.67
N ARG A 74 6.62 -4.17 6.33
CA ARG A 74 5.30 -3.77 5.83
C ARG A 74 5.13 -2.28 5.99
N ARG A 75 4.28 -1.71 5.13
CA ARG A 75 3.93 -0.30 5.15
C ARG A 75 2.42 -0.14 5.10
N VAL A 76 1.90 0.65 6.01
CA VAL A 76 0.49 1.05 6.07
C VAL A 76 0.37 2.55 5.95
N SER A 77 -0.63 3.02 5.23
CA SER A 77 -0.93 4.44 5.11
C SER A 77 -2.41 4.73 5.24
N LYS A 78 -2.73 5.94 5.70
CA LYS A 78 -4.09 6.45 5.73
C LYS A 78 -4.15 7.90 5.27
N GLY A 79 -5.19 8.28 4.54
CA GLY A 79 -5.30 9.63 3.99
C GLY A 79 -6.62 9.91 3.27
N ALA A 80 -6.73 11.13 2.74
CA ALA A 80 -7.91 11.58 2.02
C ALA A 80 -8.04 10.85 0.66
N PRO A 81 -9.11 10.08 0.42
CA PRO A 81 -9.20 9.13 -0.70
C PRO A 81 -8.98 9.74 -2.10
N GLU A 82 -9.37 11.00 -2.29
CA GLU A 82 -9.27 11.70 -3.57
C GLU A 82 -7.87 12.25 -3.88
N GLN A 83 -6.99 12.32 -2.87
CA GLN A 83 -5.76 13.12 -2.94
C GLN A 83 -4.56 12.46 -2.24
N VAL A 84 -4.59 11.14 -1.99
CA VAL A 84 -3.48 10.43 -1.36
C VAL A 84 -2.29 10.38 -2.32
N ASN A 85 -1.40 11.36 -2.21
CA ASN A 85 -0.11 11.38 -2.89
C ASN A 85 0.98 11.03 -1.88
N CYS A 86 0.86 9.86 -1.25
CA CYS A 86 1.85 9.40 -0.29
C CYS A 86 3.16 9.09 -1.02
N PRO A 87 4.29 9.69 -0.63
CA PRO A 87 5.58 9.26 -1.15
C PRO A 87 5.80 7.77 -0.83
N HIS A 88 6.24 7.01 -1.83
CA HIS A 88 6.54 5.57 -1.75
C HIS A 88 5.33 4.64 -1.47
N ASN A 89 4.10 5.15 -1.59
CA ASN A 89 2.87 4.36 -1.51
C ASN A 89 2.04 4.69 -2.74
N LEU A 90 1.98 3.77 -3.70
CA LEU A 90 1.25 3.99 -4.94
C LEU A 90 -0.23 3.63 -4.72
N PHE A 91 -0.97 4.57 -4.11
CA PHE A 91 -2.44 4.59 -4.20
C PHE A 91 -2.93 4.91 -5.62
N SER A 92 -2.06 4.96 -6.65
CA SER A 92 -2.46 5.26 -8.03
C SER A 92 -3.17 4.06 -8.68
N MET A 93 -4.34 3.72 -8.17
CA MET A 93 -5.29 2.88 -8.90
C MET A 93 -6.37 3.76 -9.49
N LEU A 94 -6.12 4.27 -10.72
CA LEU A 94 -7.11 4.92 -11.59
C LEU A 94 -8.38 4.08 -11.83
N PHE A 95 -8.36 2.77 -11.54
CA PHE A 95 -9.51 1.87 -11.68
C PHE A 95 -10.32 1.67 -10.39
N ILE A 96 -9.71 1.86 -9.22
CA ILE A 96 -10.43 1.91 -7.94
C ILE A 96 -11.24 3.21 -7.86
N GLU A 97 -10.74 4.26 -8.49
CA GLU A 97 -11.29 5.61 -8.57
C GLU A 97 -12.82 5.64 -8.78
N ARG A 98 -13.37 4.99 -9.82
CA ARG A 98 -14.83 5.07 -10.08
C ARG A 98 -15.70 4.40 -9.00
N ARG A 99 -15.31 3.22 -8.52
CA ARG A 99 -16.11 2.50 -7.49
C ARG A 99 -15.95 3.14 -6.12
N VAL A 100 -14.77 3.70 -5.83
CA VAL A 100 -14.50 4.37 -4.56
C VAL A 100 -15.13 5.76 -4.54
N HIS A 101 -15.08 6.54 -5.62
CA HIS A 101 -15.82 7.82 -5.73
C HIS A 101 -17.32 7.62 -5.52
N ALA A 102 -17.95 6.65 -6.20
CA ALA A 102 -19.37 6.39 -6.00
C ALA A 102 -19.75 5.97 -4.56
N VAL A 103 -18.81 5.40 -3.80
CA VAL A 103 -19.01 5.07 -2.39
C VAL A 103 -18.79 6.31 -1.53
N ILE A 104 -17.73 7.08 -1.79
CA ILE A 104 -17.43 8.35 -1.11
C ILE A 104 -18.60 9.32 -1.24
N ASP A 105 -19.16 9.47 -2.44
CA ASP A 105 -20.30 10.34 -2.70
C ASP A 105 -21.48 9.97 -1.80
N LYS A 106 -21.78 8.67 -1.64
CA LYS A 106 -22.83 8.18 -0.72
C LYS A 106 -22.53 8.47 0.75
N PHE A 107 -21.26 8.51 1.14
CA PHE A 107 -20.87 8.92 2.49
C PHE A 107 -21.02 10.44 2.65
N VAL A 108 -20.65 11.23 1.63
CA VAL A 108 -20.79 12.69 1.61
C VAL A 108 -22.27 13.09 1.67
N GLU A 109 -23.16 12.44 0.92
CA GLU A 109 -24.62 12.65 0.98
C GLU A 109 -25.20 12.45 2.39
N ARG A 110 -24.53 11.65 3.22
CA ARG A 110 -24.91 11.36 4.60
C ARG A 110 -24.17 12.25 5.62
N GLY A 111 -23.38 13.22 5.16
CA GLY A 111 -22.57 14.09 6.00
C GLY A 111 -21.34 13.41 6.62
N LEU A 112 -20.90 12.28 6.07
CA LEU A 112 -19.77 11.49 6.58
C LEU A 112 -18.50 11.79 5.79
N ARG A 113 -17.39 11.96 6.51
CA ARG A 113 -16.05 12.08 5.92
C ARG A 113 -15.43 10.70 5.70
N SER A 114 -14.87 10.48 4.52
CA SER A 114 -14.24 9.22 4.15
C SER A 114 -12.72 9.27 4.36
N LEU A 115 -12.14 8.16 4.83
CA LEU A 115 -10.70 7.97 4.98
C LEU A 115 -10.30 6.68 4.27
N ALA A 116 -9.26 6.74 3.44
CA ALA A 116 -8.70 5.58 2.77
C ALA A 116 -7.53 4.99 3.57
N VAL A 117 -7.35 3.68 3.49
CA VAL A 117 -6.24 2.93 4.10
C VAL A 117 -5.60 2.05 3.04
N ALA A 118 -4.27 2.08 2.93
CA ALA A 118 -3.51 1.15 2.10
C ALA A 118 -2.50 0.37 2.94
N TYR A 119 -2.17 -0.80 2.41
CA TYR A 119 -1.24 -1.75 2.97
C TYR A 119 -0.37 -2.29 1.83
N GLN A 120 0.93 -2.35 2.04
CA GLN A 120 1.89 -2.94 1.10
C GLN A 120 3.05 -3.64 1.83
N GLU A 121 3.62 -4.67 1.20
CA GLU A 121 4.86 -5.32 1.64
C GLU A 121 6.07 -4.57 1.02
N VAL A 122 7.15 -4.43 1.78
CA VAL A 122 8.38 -3.73 1.37
C VAL A 122 9.56 -4.72 1.41
N PRO A 123 9.69 -5.60 0.39
CA PRO A 123 10.66 -6.70 0.42
C PRO A 123 12.12 -6.23 0.34
N GLU A 124 12.39 -5.03 -0.17
CA GLU A 124 13.76 -4.49 -0.30
C GLU A 124 14.39 -4.06 1.04
N GLY A 125 13.61 -4.05 2.13
CA GLY A 125 14.12 -3.75 3.48
C GLY A 125 14.59 -2.30 3.69
N MET A 126 14.43 -1.42 2.70
CA MET A 126 14.75 0.00 2.80
C MET A 126 13.49 0.85 2.98
N LYS A 127 13.53 1.77 3.93
CA LYS A 127 12.41 2.66 4.27
C LYS A 127 11.90 3.52 3.10
N ASP A 128 12.76 3.83 2.13
CA ASP A 128 12.46 4.66 0.95
C ASP A 128 12.16 3.81 -0.29
N SER A 129 12.17 2.47 -0.16
CA SER A 129 11.82 1.57 -1.25
C SER A 129 10.34 1.75 -1.65
N PRO A 130 10.03 1.71 -2.96
CA PRO A 130 8.67 1.81 -3.46
C PRO A 130 7.76 0.63 -3.10
N GLY A 131 8.27 -0.43 -2.46
CA GLY A 131 7.51 -1.65 -2.12
C GLY A 131 7.50 -2.67 -3.26
N ASP A 132 6.70 -3.74 -3.17
CA ASP A 132 6.57 -4.75 -4.22
C ASP A 132 5.82 -4.22 -5.46
N GLN A 133 6.55 -3.47 -6.29
CA GLN A 133 6.04 -2.90 -7.53
C GLN A 133 5.58 -3.97 -8.53
N LEU A 134 6.16 -5.17 -8.47
CA LEU A 134 5.82 -6.26 -9.37
C LEU A 134 4.44 -6.83 -9.07
N ALA A 135 4.13 -7.07 -7.79
CA ALA A 135 2.80 -7.49 -7.38
C ALA A 135 1.73 -6.47 -7.79
N ILE A 136 2.05 -5.18 -7.66
CA ILE A 136 1.17 -4.08 -8.07
C ILE A 136 0.94 -4.11 -9.59
N GLY A 137 2.03 -4.25 -10.36
CA GLY A 137 1.96 -4.37 -11.82
C GLY A 137 1.07 -5.54 -12.22
N LYS A 138 1.31 -6.73 -11.67
CA LYS A 138 0.55 -7.95 -11.99
C LYS A 138 -0.94 -7.82 -11.67
N GLU A 139 -1.30 -7.30 -10.50
CA GLU A 139 -2.72 -7.09 -10.14
C GLU A 139 -3.38 -6.03 -11.05
N THR A 140 -2.64 -4.98 -11.42
CA THR A 140 -3.12 -3.95 -12.34
C THR A 140 -3.34 -4.52 -13.74
N GLY A 141 -2.38 -5.26 -14.28
CA GLY A 141 -2.49 -5.93 -15.58
C GLY A 141 -3.61 -6.95 -15.62
N HIS A 142 -3.80 -7.72 -14.55
CA HIS A 142 -4.92 -8.65 -14.42
C HIS A 142 -6.27 -7.92 -14.55
N ARG A 143 -6.44 -6.80 -13.85
CA ARG A 143 -7.69 -6.02 -13.86
C ARG A 143 -7.94 -5.28 -15.17
N LEU A 144 -6.87 -4.86 -15.85
CA LEU A 144 -6.93 -4.19 -17.14
C LEU A 144 -7.02 -5.16 -18.33
N GLY A 145 -6.91 -6.47 -18.09
CA GLY A 145 -6.85 -7.47 -19.16
C GLY A 145 -5.55 -7.42 -19.97
N MET A 146 -4.50 -6.79 -19.43
CA MET A 146 -3.18 -6.68 -20.06
C MET A 146 -2.30 -7.92 -19.79
N GLY A 147 -2.79 -8.87 -18.99
CA GLY A 147 -2.04 -10.06 -18.60
C GLY A 147 -1.29 -9.89 -17.28
N THR A 148 -0.69 -10.98 -16.80
CA THR A 148 0.01 -11.05 -15.50
C THR A 148 1.45 -11.52 -15.65
N ASN A 149 1.93 -11.72 -16.89
CA ASN A 149 3.29 -12.13 -17.19
C ASN A 149 4.23 -10.93 -17.11
N MET A 150 4.28 -10.28 -15.95
CA MET A 150 5.11 -9.12 -15.70
C MET A 150 6.37 -9.48 -14.95
N TYR A 151 7.43 -8.71 -15.22
CA TYR A 151 8.77 -8.89 -14.67
C TYR A 151 9.25 -7.60 -14.01
N PRO A 152 10.10 -7.64 -12.98
CA PRO A 152 10.68 -6.40 -12.45
C PRO A 152 11.70 -5.85 -13.46
N SER A 153 11.88 -4.54 -13.51
CA SER A 153 12.83 -3.87 -14.41
C SER A 153 14.27 -4.38 -14.21
N SER A 154 14.61 -4.82 -12.99
CA SER A 154 15.88 -5.48 -12.67
C SER A 154 16.14 -6.77 -13.47
N ALA A 155 15.09 -7.41 -14.03
CA ALA A 155 15.22 -8.55 -14.94
C ALA A 155 15.98 -8.18 -16.21
N LEU A 156 15.67 -6.99 -16.75
CA LEU A 156 16.31 -6.45 -17.95
C LEU A 156 17.77 -6.06 -17.70
N LEU A 157 18.12 -5.79 -16.43
CA LEU A 157 19.47 -5.43 -16.00
C LEU A 157 20.31 -6.66 -15.60
N GLY A 158 19.75 -7.87 -15.69
CA GLY A 158 20.44 -9.11 -15.31
C GLY A 158 20.70 -9.26 -13.80
N GLN A 159 19.99 -8.52 -12.95
CA GLN A 159 20.23 -8.45 -11.50
C GLN A 159 19.30 -9.34 -10.67
N ILE A 160 18.64 -10.32 -11.29
CA ILE A 160 17.67 -11.19 -10.63
C ILE A 160 18.33 -12.46 -10.09
N LYS A 161 17.91 -12.90 -8.89
CA LYS A 161 18.33 -14.15 -8.24
C LYS A 161 17.48 -15.38 -8.61
N ASP A 162 16.42 -15.20 -9.39
CA ASP A 162 15.51 -16.25 -9.84
C ASP A 162 16.07 -16.97 -11.08
N GLU A 163 16.54 -18.21 -10.90
CA GLU A 163 17.17 -19.04 -11.93
C GLU A 163 16.27 -19.27 -13.16
N SER A 164 14.94 -19.22 -13.00
CA SER A 164 13.99 -19.40 -14.11
C SER A 164 13.92 -18.19 -15.05
N ILE A 165 14.18 -16.99 -14.52
CA ILE A 165 14.20 -15.73 -15.28
C ILE A 165 15.60 -15.49 -15.86
N VAL A 166 16.65 -15.89 -15.14
CA VAL A 166 18.06 -15.81 -15.60
C VAL A 166 18.33 -16.71 -16.81
N ALA A 167 17.56 -17.79 -16.97
CA ALA A 167 17.72 -18.73 -18.08
C ALA A 167 17.17 -18.20 -19.43
N LEU A 168 16.37 -17.14 -19.43
CA LEU A 168 15.80 -16.57 -20.66
C LEU A 168 16.68 -15.43 -21.19
N PRO A 169 17.00 -15.40 -22.50
CA PRO A 169 17.59 -14.22 -23.13
C PRO A 169 16.70 -12.99 -22.94
N ILE A 170 17.32 -11.81 -22.75
CA ILE A 170 16.61 -10.55 -22.50
C ILE A 170 15.59 -10.26 -23.62
N ASP A 171 15.94 -10.53 -24.88
CA ASP A 171 15.06 -10.32 -26.03
C ASP A 171 13.77 -11.15 -25.92
N GLU A 172 13.89 -12.40 -25.47
CA GLU A 172 12.76 -13.30 -25.26
C GLU A 172 11.90 -12.88 -24.05
N LEU A 173 12.54 -12.30 -23.03
CA LEU A 173 11.86 -11.72 -21.87
C LEU A 173 11.02 -10.50 -22.25
N ILE A 174 11.54 -9.63 -23.12
CA ILE A 174 10.81 -8.46 -23.64
C ILE A 174 9.65 -8.89 -24.53
N GLU A 175 9.85 -9.91 -25.37
CA GLU A 175 8.82 -10.41 -26.27
C GLU A 175 7.68 -11.13 -25.55
N LYS A 176 8.00 -11.89 -24.49
CA LYS A 176 7.00 -12.66 -23.72
C LYS A 176 6.37 -11.85 -22.58
N GLY A 177 7.03 -10.80 -22.10
CA GLY A 177 6.60 -10.00 -20.97
C GLY A 177 5.42 -9.10 -21.31
N ASP A 178 4.33 -9.21 -20.55
CA ASP A 178 3.16 -8.32 -20.63
C ASP A 178 3.48 -6.91 -20.11
N GLY A 179 4.55 -6.76 -19.33
CA GLY A 179 4.99 -5.48 -18.79
C GLY A 179 6.15 -5.60 -17.80
N PHE A 180 6.81 -4.47 -17.56
CA PHE A 180 7.91 -4.36 -16.60
C PHE A 180 7.56 -3.39 -15.46
N ALA A 181 7.75 -3.83 -14.22
CA ALA A 181 7.47 -3.05 -13.02
C ALA A 181 8.73 -2.37 -12.49
N GLY A 182 8.61 -1.15 -11.96
CA GLY A 182 9.76 -0.43 -11.37
C GLY A 182 10.72 0.18 -12.37
N VAL A 183 10.23 0.58 -13.54
CA VAL A 183 11.03 1.31 -14.53
C VAL A 183 11.16 2.76 -14.06
N PHE A 184 12.37 3.15 -13.68
CA PHE A 184 12.73 4.52 -13.36
C PHE A 184 13.48 5.16 -14.55
N PRO A 185 13.39 6.48 -14.76
CA PRO A 185 14.20 7.21 -15.74
C PRO A 185 15.70 7.10 -15.46
#